data_AF-A0A3D4UGW4-F1
#
_entry.id   AF-A0A3D4UGW4-F1
#
_cell.length_a   1.000
_cell.length_b   1.000
_cell.length_c   1.000
_cell.angle_alpha   90.00
_cell.angle_beta   90.00
_cell.angle_gamma   90.00
#
_symmetry.space_group_name_H-M   'P 1'
#
loop_
_entity.id
_entity.type
_entity.pdbx_description
1 polymer ?
#
loop_
_entity_poly.entity_id
_entity_poly.type
_entity_poly.pdbx_seq_one_letter_code
_entity_poly.pdbx_strand_id
1 'polypeptide(L)'
;YRADDFNVTGPDPLSGTNIFRTRLADRDCNTQNMISLGGTLDATDFIIQGGDTHSVPNNMPASIAGGNGLYGGPNFNSEYVYGGSLGMTTATTDHFDLTGGRTGDHRGNMGSTIGDPFGFGGVYTYGVYAKDANGDTKAMNVWGVDATGAVVGKKAWDIPASVTDNDDGFVLSYSSFVEFVNYFGSVPFRGGVGNMAVGRDINGNALFAATVSENGFGDDFSNQIIVGRYNPTTGATDYTFAAYIDQFGLFTQDAGKPIYDDMGVEIGQLVNLDAVTGGSPLGPSISAPAFDAAGNIWFIGAVELYDRFMDGGSDFDGALLRAVLDPDTFSYRIELVLENGTRATGPNSGLEYSVDFLGTANAGGGASGGSLWSNNVSASAWNGVDISATEPGDEISNGGVIINTSITYDIDGDGIFNDPTSGNFNADAPADESYSVALYVGYYQDGPPPCPADLNGDEVLNFFDVSAFISAFSGMQPDGDFNGDGLFNFFDVSAFISAFSAGCP
;
A
#
# COMPACT_ATOMS: atom_id res chain seq x y z
N TYR A 1 12.85 4.57 11.46
CA TYR A 1 11.71 4.98 12.30
C TYR A 1 12.04 6.25 13.05
N ARG A 2 11.00 6.93 13.55
CA ARG A 2 11.11 8.12 14.41
C ARG A 2 11.04 7.70 15.88
N ALA A 3 11.77 8.40 16.74
CA ALA A 3 11.65 8.31 18.19
C ALA A 3 11.68 9.71 18.81
N ASP A 4 10.91 9.94 19.86
CA ASP A 4 10.90 11.17 20.64
C ASP A 4 10.78 10.85 22.15
N ASP A 5 10.74 11.89 22.98
CA ASP A 5 10.58 11.80 24.44
C ASP A 5 9.10 11.72 24.88
N PHE A 6 8.15 11.49 23.96
CA PHE A 6 6.74 11.51 24.32
C PHE A 6 6.41 10.43 25.36
N ASN A 7 6.03 10.87 26.57
CA ASN A 7 5.74 10.01 27.73
C ASN A 7 6.88 9.06 28.15
N VAL A 8 8.13 9.33 27.75
CA VAL A 8 9.27 8.50 28.18
C VAL A 8 9.67 8.86 29.62
N THR A 9 9.80 7.85 30.48
CA THR A 9 10.31 8.00 31.86
C THR A 9 11.55 7.14 32.03
N GLY A 10 12.60 7.65 32.67
CA GLY A 10 13.87 6.93 32.84
C GLY A 10 15.08 7.85 33.01
N PRO A 11 16.28 7.30 33.25
CA PRO A 11 17.49 8.07 33.48
C PRO A 11 18.05 8.77 32.22
N ASP A 12 17.87 8.18 31.02
CA ASP A 12 18.49 8.65 29.77
C ASP A 12 17.49 8.72 28.58
N PRO A 13 16.37 9.46 28.68
CA PRO A 13 15.42 9.59 27.58
C PRO A 13 16.06 10.33 26.39
N LEU A 14 15.75 9.90 25.16
CA LEU A 14 16.08 10.64 23.95
C LEU A 14 15.23 11.92 23.91
N SER A 15 15.84 13.10 23.91
CA SER A 15 15.11 14.36 23.80
C SER A 15 14.87 14.77 22.34
N GLY A 16 13.75 15.44 22.08
CA GLY A 16 13.44 16.03 20.76
C GLY A 16 13.10 14.99 19.68
N THR A 17 13.04 15.42 18.41
CA THR A 17 12.74 14.49 17.30
C THR A 17 14.02 13.81 16.82
N ASN A 18 14.00 12.48 16.83
CA ASN A 18 15.12 11.64 16.45
C ASN A 18 14.70 10.66 15.34
N ILE A 19 15.56 10.47 14.33
CA ILE A 19 15.33 9.50 13.26
C ILE A 19 16.46 8.47 13.25
N PHE A 20 16.08 7.20 13.26
CA PHE A 20 16.98 6.06 13.23
C PHE A 20 16.67 5.15 12.03
N ARG A 21 17.70 4.49 11.52
CA ARG A 21 17.55 3.38 10.56
C ARG A 21 18.07 2.11 11.20
N THR A 22 17.31 1.03 11.10
CA THR A 22 17.80 -0.31 11.46
C THR A 22 18.14 -1.09 10.20
N ARG A 23 19.33 -1.68 10.19
CA ARG A 23 19.83 -2.59 9.15
C ARG A 23 19.52 -4.01 9.60
N LEU A 24 18.32 -4.50 9.26
CA LEU A 24 17.83 -5.78 9.77
C LEU A 24 18.78 -6.95 9.46
N ALA A 25 19.40 -6.96 8.28
CA ALA A 25 20.34 -8.01 7.88
C ALA A 25 21.65 -8.01 8.71
N ASP A 26 22.01 -6.89 9.32
CA ASP A 26 23.24 -6.75 10.10
C ASP A 26 23.02 -6.97 11.61
N ARG A 27 21.77 -7.20 12.03
CA ARG A 27 21.41 -7.36 13.46
C ARG A 27 22.05 -8.63 14.03
N ASP A 28 22.76 -8.49 15.14
CA ASP A 28 23.19 -9.63 15.94
C ASP A 28 22.07 -10.05 16.90
N CYS A 29 21.54 -11.26 16.72
CA CYS A 29 20.48 -11.81 17.57
C CYS A 29 20.89 -11.93 19.05
N ASN A 30 22.19 -11.91 19.37
CA ASN A 30 22.69 -11.98 20.74
C ASN A 30 22.85 -10.61 21.40
N THR A 31 22.67 -9.53 20.63
CA THR A 31 22.88 -8.17 21.12
C THR A 31 21.55 -7.44 21.30
N GLN A 32 21.33 -6.91 22.50
CA GLN A 32 20.22 -6.01 22.75
C GLN A 32 20.54 -4.65 22.11
N ASN A 33 19.72 -4.24 21.13
CA ASN A 33 19.82 -2.92 20.54
C ASN A 33 19.09 -1.91 21.44
N MET A 34 19.83 -0.98 22.04
CA MET A 34 19.29 0.01 22.98
C MET A 34 19.47 1.40 22.42
N ILE A 35 18.34 2.07 22.15
CA ILE A 35 18.33 3.43 21.62
C ILE A 35 18.18 4.39 22.81
N SER A 36 19.29 5.00 23.22
CA SER A 36 19.34 6.06 24.25
C SER A 36 20.56 6.94 24.04
N LEU A 37 20.68 8.03 24.80
CA LEU A 37 21.84 8.95 24.73
C LEU A 37 23.19 8.29 25.10
N GLY A 38 23.19 7.09 25.68
CA GLY A 38 24.38 6.30 26.01
C GLY A 38 24.27 4.81 25.63
N GLY A 39 23.29 4.45 24.80
CA GLY A 39 22.99 3.07 24.41
C GLY A 39 23.88 2.54 23.28
N THR A 40 24.00 1.22 23.18
CA THR A 40 24.64 0.54 22.05
C THR A 40 23.66 0.40 20.89
N LEU A 41 23.98 1.03 19.76
CA LEU A 41 23.20 0.98 18.52
C LEU A 41 23.70 -0.15 17.62
N ASP A 42 23.27 -1.38 17.90
CA ASP A 42 23.58 -2.51 17.03
C ASP A 42 22.80 -2.39 15.71
N ALA A 43 23.54 -2.50 14.61
CA ALA A 43 23.02 -2.38 13.25
C ALA A 43 22.06 -1.18 13.06
N THR A 44 22.29 -0.08 13.77
CA THR A 44 21.38 1.06 13.81
C THR A 44 22.13 2.36 13.57
N ASP A 45 21.71 3.06 12.52
CA ASP A 45 22.28 4.35 12.14
C ASP A 45 21.42 5.46 12.75
N PHE A 46 22.06 6.37 13.49
CA PHE A 46 21.42 7.59 13.96
C PHE A 46 21.50 8.65 12.85
N ILE A 47 20.36 9.15 12.36
CA ILE A 47 20.29 10.01 11.17
C ILE A 47 20.02 11.47 11.56
N ILE A 48 19.02 11.71 12.40
CA ILE A 48 18.64 13.05 12.88
C ILE A 48 18.60 13.04 14.39
N GLN A 49 19.23 14.03 15.04
CA GLN A 49 19.25 14.20 16.49
C GLN A 49 18.69 15.56 16.91
N GLY A 50 17.60 15.55 17.68
CA GLY A 50 17.17 16.70 18.52
C GLY A 50 17.00 18.07 17.82
N GLY A 51 16.58 18.09 16.55
CA GLY A 51 16.43 19.31 15.73
C GLY A 51 14.97 19.71 15.47
N ASP A 52 14.69 20.13 14.23
CA ASP A 52 13.34 20.46 13.75
C ASP A 52 12.37 19.29 13.93
N THR A 53 11.07 19.59 13.89
CA THR A 53 10.04 18.56 13.89
C THR A 53 9.99 17.88 12.53
N HIS A 54 10.21 16.57 12.50
CA HIS A 54 10.08 15.72 11.31
C HIS A 54 8.84 14.84 11.41
N SER A 55 8.22 14.61 10.26
CA SER A 55 7.15 13.62 10.13
C SER A 55 7.71 12.18 10.03
N VAL A 56 6.83 11.22 9.80
CA VAL A 56 7.19 9.81 9.61
C VAL A 56 8.20 9.69 8.44
N PRO A 57 9.37 9.06 8.67
CA PRO A 57 10.42 8.96 7.65
C PRO A 57 10.05 7.93 6.57
N ASN A 58 10.48 8.20 5.34
CA ASN A 58 10.56 7.24 4.26
C ASN A 58 12.05 6.84 4.03
N ASN A 59 12.31 5.76 3.28
CA ASN A 59 13.64 5.22 3.04
C ASN A 59 13.82 4.84 1.58
N MET A 60 14.82 5.43 0.92
CA MET A 60 15.33 4.90 -0.34
C MET A 60 16.27 3.72 -0.04
N PRO A 61 16.00 2.52 -0.58
CA PRO A 61 16.73 1.32 -0.21
C PRO A 61 18.19 1.36 -0.69
N ALA A 62 19.05 0.59 -0.02
CA ALA A 62 20.47 0.46 -0.37
C ALA A 62 20.71 -0.07 -1.79
N SER A 63 19.77 -0.84 -2.35
CA SER A 63 19.81 -1.29 -3.75
C SER A 63 19.76 -0.13 -4.76
N ILE A 64 19.25 1.03 -4.35
CA ILE A 64 19.15 2.23 -5.20
C ILE A 64 20.20 3.27 -4.79
N ALA A 65 20.30 3.57 -3.50
CA ALA A 65 21.19 4.62 -3.00
C ALA A 65 22.64 4.18 -2.78
N GLY A 66 22.89 2.86 -2.73
CA GLY A 66 24.13 2.29 -2.21
C GLY A 66 24.26 2.39 -0.68
N GLY A 67 25.37 1.86 -0.15
CA GLY A 67 25.68 1.89 1.28
C GLY A 67 24.56 1.28 2.14
N ASN A 68 24.07 2.04 3.12
CA ASN A 68 23.01 1.62 4.04
C ASN A 68 21.61 2.14 3.62
N GLY A 69 21.47 2.70 2.41
CA GLY A 69 20.25 3.42 1.98
C GLY A 69 20.24 4.90 2.40
N LEU A 70 19.19 5.62 2.03
CA LEU A 70 19.00 7.04 2.33
C LEU A 70 17.64 7.31 2.97
N TYR A 71 17.66 8.09 4.06
CA TYR A 71 16.45 8.64 4.66
C TYR A 71 15.93 9.71 3.73
N GLY A 72 14.61 9.78 3.59
CA GLY A 72 13.91 10.91 3.01
C GLY A 72 12.65 11.18 3.82
N GLY A 73 12.44 12.41 4.28
CA GLY A 73 11.26 12.77 5.06
C GLY A 73 10.97 14.25 5.02
N PRO A 74 9.70 14.66 5.19
CA PRO A 74 9.37 16.05 5.33
C PRO A 74 9.64 16.53 6.77
N ASN A 75 9.94 17.82 6.92
CA ASN A 75 9.92 18.50 8.20
C ASN A 75 8.83 19.61 8.23
N PHE A 76 8.66 20.22 9.40
CA PHE A 76 7.66 21.26 9.64
C PHE A 76 8.11 22.66 9.20
N ASN A 77 9.30 22.77 8.59
CA ASN A 77 9.79 23.98 7.92
C ASN A 77 9.49 23.95 6.41
N SER A 78 8.62 23.04 5.97
CA SER A 78 8.28 22.81 4.57
C SER A 78 9.49 22.31 3.75
N GLU A 79 10.40 21.56 4.34
CA GLU A 79 11.58 21.02 3.64
C GLU A 79 11.48 19.52 3.44
N TYR A 80 11.99 19.04 2.31
CA TYR A 80 12.40 17.67 2.11
C TYR A 80 13.81 17.50 2.68
N VAL A 81 13.93 16.60 3.67
CA VAL A 81 15.20 16.31 4.33
C VAL A 81 15.63 14.89 3.98
N TYR A 82 16.87 14.74 3.53
CA TYR A 82 17.42 13.45 3.14
C TYR A 82 18.87 13.26 3.57
N GLY A 83 19.30 12.01 3.74
CA GLY A 83 20.68 11.71 4.12
C GLY A 83 20.91 10.30 4.66
N GLY A 84 22.18 9.96 4.89
CA GLY A 84 22.61 8.60 5.25
C GLY A 84 23.07 8.43 6.70
N SER A 85 23.40 9.52 7.39
CA SER A 85 23.98 9.48 8.75
C SER A 85 23.85 10.82 9.46
N LEU A 86 24.05 10.81 10.79
CA LEU A 86 24.09 12.01 11.61
C LEU A 86 25.07 13.05 11.05
N GLY A 87 24.61 14.30 10.94
CA GLY A 87 25.40 15.43 10.43
C GLY A 87 25.59 15.44 8.90
N MET A 88 25.04 14.47 8.18
CA MET A 88 25.13 14.34 6.72
C MET A 88 23.74 14.34 6.07
N THR A 89 22.82 15.15 6.60
CA THR A 89 21.51 15.37 6.03
C THR A 89 21.46 16.70 5.29
N THR A 90 20.74 16.74 4.17
CA THR A 90 20.45 17.95 3.40
C THR A 90 18.96 18.26 3.52
N ALA A 91 18.62 19.50 3.83
CA ALA A 91 17.26 20.03 3.80
C ALA A 91 17.11 20.94 2.57
N THR A 92 16.01 20.80 1.84
CA THR A 92 15.72 21.61 0.65
C THR A 92 14.22 21.83 0.46
N THR A 93 13.85 22.92 -0.21
CA THR A 93 12.49 23.18 -0.72
C THR A 93 12.38 22.90 -2.22
N ASP A 94 13.42 22.34 -2.83
CA ASP A 94 13.48 22.07 -4.26
C ASP A 94 12.46 21.06 -4.74
N HIS A 95 11.81 20.29 -3.85
CA HIS A 95 10.74 19.35 -4.23
C HIS A 95 9.44 20.06 -4.65
N PHE A 96 9.28 21.36 -4.37
CA PHE A 96 8.07 22.09 -4.76
C PHE A 96 8.08 22.59 -6.20
N ASP A 97 7.04 22.25 -6.94
CA ASP A 97 6.62 22.96 -8.14
C ASP A 97 5.74 24.17 -7.76
N LEU A 98 6.31 25.36 -7.86
CA LEU A 98 5.65 26.63 -7.50
C LEU A 98 4.84 27.24 -8.66
N THR A 99 4.71 26.54 -9.79
CA THR A 99 3.82 26.98 -10.87
C THR A 99 2.38 27.12 -10.37
N GLY A 100 1.58 27.95 -11.04
CA GLY A 100 0.18 28.17 -10.63
C GLY A 100 -0.02 28.98 -9.35
N GLY A 101 1.05 29.50 -8.72
CA GLY A 101 0.94 30.34 -7.51
C GLY A 101 0.93 29.57 -6.19
N ARG A 102 1.45 28.34 -6.17
CA ARG A 102 1.54 27.50 -4.96
C ARG A 102 2.55 28.06 -3.95
N THR A 103 2.32 27.78 -2.67
CA THR A 103 3.03 28.43 -1.55
C THR A 103 4.38 27.84 -1.19
N GLY A 104 4.71 26.64 -1.69
CA GLY A 104 5.90 25.92 -1.26
C GLY A 104 5.76 25.38 0.17
N ASP A 105 4.55 24.89 0.51
CA ASP A 105 4.26 24.21 1.77
C ASP A 105 3.55 22.87 1.50
N HIS A 106 3.73 21.91 2.41
CA HIS A 106 3.19 20.55 2.31
C HIS A 106 2.43 20.11 3.56
N ARG A 107 1.68 19.01 3.42
CA ARG A 107 0.97 18.34 4.52
C ARG A 107 1.16 16.83 4.39
N GLY A 108 1.25 16.16 5.54
CA GLY A 108 1.26 14.70 5.62
C GLY A 108 2.64 14.07 5.44
N ASN A 109 2.61 12.75 5.20
CA ASN A 109 3.77 11.89 5.04
C ASN A 109 3.99 11.58 3.56
N MET A 110 5.25 11.41 3.15
CA MET A 110 5.61 11.21 1.75
C MET A 110 5.41 9.77 1.32
N GLY A 111 4.64 9.57 0.25
CA GLY A 111 4.61 8.30 -0.46
C GLY A 111 5.83 8.16 -1.37
N SER A 112 6.13 6.93 -1.80
CA SER A 112 7.24 6.70 -2.70
C SER A 112 7.11 5.45 -3.56
N THR A 113 7.86 5.43 -4.67
CA THR A 113 8.06 4.25 -5.51
C THR A 113 9.48 4.21 -6.07
N ILE A 114 9.92 2.99 -6.41
CA ILE A 114 11.21 2.76 -7.06
C ILE A 114 11.13 3.16 -8.54
N GLY A 115 12.19 3.80 -9.02
CA GLY A 115 12.31 4.26 -10.40
C GLY A 115 11.71 5.64 -10.64
N ASP A 116 11.60 5.98 -11.91
CA ASP A 116 11.17 7.29 -12.40
C ASP A 116 10.01 7.14 -13.39
N PRO A 117 8.81 6.76 -12.91
CA PRO A 117 7.67 6.60 -13.80
C PRO A 117 7.27 7.93 -14.46
N PHE A 118 7.60 9.07 -13.84
CA PHE A 118 7.23 10.40 -14.31
C PHE A 118 8.23 11.04 -15.28
N GLY A 119 9.36 10.38 -15.58
CA GLY A 119 10.36 10.89 -16.52
C GLY A 119 11.11 12.14 -16.04
N PHE A 120 11.30 12.28 -14.73
CA PHE A 120 12.05 13.36 -14.09
C PHE A 120 13.58 13.21 -14.18
N GLY A 121 14.08 12.08 -14.67
CA GLY A 121 15.50 11.73 -14.72
C GLY A 121 16.04 11.14 -13.40
N GLY A 122 15.16 10.68 -12.51
CA GLY A 122 15.50 10.14 -11.19
C GLY A 122 15.72 8.62 -11.17
N VAL A 123 16.03 8.10 -10.00
CA VAL A 123 16.09 6.66 -9.69
C VAL A 123 15.06 6.23 -8.64
N TYR A 124 14.43 7.21 -8.00
CA TYR A 124 13.41 7.03 -6.98
C TYR A 124 12.46 8.22 -7.02
N THR A 125 11.19 7.99 -6.72
CA THR A 125 10.15 9.02 -6.81
C THR A 125 9.40 9.13 -5.49
N TYR A 126 9.17 10.37 -5.06
CA TYR A 126 8.37 10.70 -3.88
C TYR A 126 7.14 11.53 -4.26
N GLY A 127 6.10 11.46 -3.42
CA GLY A 127 4.92 12.32 -3.51
C GLY A 127 4.48 12.82 -2.14
N VAL A 128 3.98 14.06 -2.07
CA VAL A 128 3.38 14.65 -0.86
C VAL A 128 2.24 15.60 -1.21
N TYR A 129 1.29 15.76 -0.29
CA TYR A 129 0.27 16.81 -0.42
C TYR A 129 0.88 18.19 -0.27
N ALA A 130 0.35 19.16 -1.00
CA ALA A 130 0.86 20.50 -1.10
C ALA A 130 -0.24 21.54 -0.94
N LYS A 131 0.14 22.71 -0.44
CA LYS A 131 -0.78 23.81 -0.21
C LYS A 131 -0.84 24.76 -1.39
N ASP A 132 -2.05 25.24 -1.65
CA ASP A 132 -2.30 26.30 -2.63
C ASP A 132 -1.89 27.68 -2.08
N ALA A 133 -2.23 28.73 -2.83
CA ALA A 133 -2.00 30.13 -2.45
C ALA A 133 -2.71 30.56 -1.15
N ASN A 134 -3.80 29.88 -0.78
CA ASN A 134 -4.63 30.19 0.38
C ASN A 134 -4.23 29.38 1.62
N GLY A 135 -3.34 28.40 1.46
CA GLY A 135 -2.93 27.48 2.53
C GLY A 135 -3.81 26.22 2.63
N ASP A 136 -4.71 26.01 1.68
CA ASP A 136 -5.55 24.82 1.59
C ASP A 136 -4.79 23.70 0.89
N THR A 137 -5.01 22.44 1.28
CA THR A 137 -4.29 21.28 0.72
C THR A 137 -4.92 20.84 -0.59
N LYS A 138 -4.81 21.68 -1.63
CA LYS A 138 -5.48 21.49 -2.93
C LYS A 138 -4.56 21.07 -4.06
N ALA A 139 -3.30 20.77 -3.73
CA ALA A 139 -2.33 20.27 -4.68
C ALA A 139 -1.61 19.04 -4.12
N MET A 140 -0.95 18.32 -5.01
CA MET A 140 0.07 17.33 -4.68
C MET A 140 1.34 17.67 -5.46
N ASN A 141 2.49 17.41 -4.84
CA ASN A 141 3.79 17.49 -5.49
C ASN A 141 4.36 16.08 -5.62
N VAL A 142 4.84 15.74 -6.81
CA VAL A 142 5.62 14.53 -7.07
C VAL A 142 6.98 14.95 -7.60
N TRP A 143 8.05 14.33 -7.10
CA TRP A 143 9.41 14.63 -7.52
C TRP A 143 10.28 13.38 -7.59
N GLY A 144 11.20 13.39 -8.55
CA GLY A 144 12.24 12.40 -8.71
C GLY A 144 13.52 12.83 -7.99
N VAL A 145 14.24 11.87 -7.43
CA VAL A 145 15.57 12.09 -6.85
C VAL A 145 16.62 11.20 -7.52
N ASP A 146 17.87 11.65 -7.52
CA ASP A 146 19.02 10.81 -7.88
C ASP A 146 19.42 9.87 -6.72
N ALA A 147 20.44 9.02 -6.95
CA ALA A 147 20.93 8.07 -5.95
C ALA A 147 21.53 8.72 -4.69
N THR A 148 21.79 10.03 -4.71
CA THR A 148 22.24 10.82 -3.55
C THR A 148 21.08 11.43 -2.77
N GLY A 149 19.86 11.34 -3.29
CA GLY A 149 18.65 11.96 -2.76
C GLY A 149 18.41 13.39 -3.27
N ALA A 150 19.23 13.92 -4.17
CA ALA A 150 19.03 15.26 -4.70
C ALA A 150 17.84 15.29 -5.68
N VAL A 151 17.01 16.33 -5.61
CA VAL A 151 15.85 16.50 -6.50
C VAL A 151 16.32 16.78 -7.93
N VAL A 152 15.84 16.00 -8.89
CA VAL A 152 16.22 16.12 -10.32
C VAL A 152 15.07 16.55 -11.22
N GLY A 153 13.83 16.34 -10.81
CA GLY A 153 12.64 16.84 -11.50
C GLY A 153 11.41 16.75 -10.60
N LYS A 154 10.38 17.52 -10.93
CA LYS A 154 9.19 17.70 -10.09
C LYS A 154 8.01 18.20 -10.90
N LYS A 155 6.81 17.93 -10.41
CA LYS A 155 5.56 18.45 -10.96
C LYS A 155 4.49 18.47 -9.88
N ALA A 156 3.63 19.48 -9.95
CA ALA A 156 2.42 19.54 -9.13
C ALA A 156 1.15 19.40 -9.96
N TRP A 157 0.12 18.85 -9.31
CA TRP A 157 -1.24 18.76 -9.81
C TRP A 157 -2.19 19.31 -8.77
N ASP A 158 -3.16 20.11 -9.22
CA ASP A 158 -4.26 20.55 -8.38
C ASP A 158 -5.39 19.51 -8.43
N ILE A 159 -6.27 19.54 -7.43
CA ILE A 159 -7.52 18.76 -7.47
C ILE A 159 -8.30 19.16 -8.74
N PRO A 160 -8.71 18.21 -9.60
CA PRO A 160 -9.54 18.51 -10.76
C PRO A 160 -10.86 19.15 -10.34
N ALA A 161 -11.42 20.06 -11.15
CA ALA A 161 -12.72 20.66 -10.86
C ALA A 161 -13.86 19.62 -10.83
N SER A 162 -13.70 18.54 -11.60
CA SER A 162 -14.59 17.39 -11.62
C SER A 162 -13.82 16.14 -12.02
N VAL A 163 -14.24 14.99 -11.52
CA VAL A 163 -13.73 13.68 -11.94
C VAL A 163 -14.92 12.81 -12.33
N THR A 164 -14.72 12.01 -13.38
CA THR A 164 -15.65 10.97 -13.82
C THR A 164 -15.01 9.62 -13.55
N ASP A 165 -15.75 8.73 -12.94
CA ASP A 165 -15.39 7.32 -12.86
C ASP A 165 -15.52 6.70 -14.25
N ASN A 166 -14.44 6.11 -14.75
CA ASN A 166 -14.41 5.56 -16.10
C ASN A 166 -15.05 4.15 -16.21
N ASP A 167 -15.38 3.49 -15.08
CA ASP A 167 -16.06 2.18 -15.06
C ASP A 167 -17.59 2.35 -15.13
N ASP A 168 -18.15 3.16 -14.23
CA ASP A 168 -19.61 3.30 -14.04
C ASP A 168 -20.19 4.66 -14.51
N GLY A 169 -19.33 5.64 -14.82
CA GLY A 169 -19.73 6.96 -15.29
C GLY A 169 -20.20 7.91 -14.19
N PHE A 170 -20.04 7.56 -12.91
CA PHE A 170 -20.28 8.46 -11.78
C PHE A 170 -19.46 9.75 -11.94
N VAL A 171 -20.07 10.91 -11.67
CA VAL A 171 -19.41 12.21 -11.82
C VAL A 171 -19.54 13.01 -10.55
N LEU A 172 -18.40 13.41 -9.98
CA LEU A 172 -18.34 14.32 -8.85
C LEU A 172 -17.74 15.66 -9.29
N SER A 173 -18.48 16.74 -9.02
CA SER A 173 -18.02 18.11 -9.24
C SER A 173 -17.68 18.74 -7.89
N TYR A 174 -16.42 19.12 -7.71
CA TYR A 174 -15.93 19.52 -6.41
C TYR A 174 -16.30 20.96 -6.03
N SER A 175 -16.66 21.14 -4.76
CA SER A 175 -16.88 22.46 -4.16
C SER A 175 -15.55 23.17 -3.87
N SER A 176 -15.62 24.42 -3.42
CA SER A 176 -14.41 25.14 -2.97
C SER A 176 -13.79 24.58 -1.68
N PHE A 177 -14.48 23.70 -0.96
CA PHE A 177 -14.00 23.11 0.30
C PHE A 177 -13.18 21.83 0.12
N VAL A 178 -13.12 21.31 -1.11
CA VAL A 178 -12.38 20.09 -1.40
C VAL A 178 -10.91 20.23 -1.02
N GLU A 179 -10.34 19.22 -0.36
CA GLU A 179 -8.91 19.13 -0.08
C GLU A 179 -8.40 17.69 -0.21
N PHE A 180 -7.13 17.54 -0.59
CA PHE A 180 -6.35 16.33 -0.40
C PHE A 180 -6.09 16.16 1.10
N VAL A 181 -6.99 15.45 1.76
CA VAL A 181 -6.88 15.11 3.16
C VAL A 181 -7.26 13.65 3.35
N ASN A 182 -6.69 13.03 4.37
CA ASN A 182 -7.08 11.70 4.82
C ASN A 182 -7.35 11.76 6.31
N TYR A 183 -6.26 11.81 7.09
CA TYR A 183 -6.31 11.86 8.54
C TYR A 183 -5.77 13.19 9.05
N PHE A 184 -6.39 13.71 10.12
CA PHE A 184 -5.87 14.86 10.87
C PHE A 184 -5.20 14.43 12.18
N GLY A 185 -4.67 15.41 12.90
CA GLY A 185 -4.10 15.21 14.23
C GLY A 185 -2.70 14.60 14.20
N SER A 186 -2.53 13.46 14.86
CA SER A 186 -1.19 12.92 15.19
C SER A 186 -0.45 12.21 14.04
N VAL A 187 -0.97 12.27 12.82
CA VAL A 187 -0.44 11.60 11.61
C VAL A 187 1.05 11.84 11.34
N PRO A 188 1.59 13.06 11.49
CA PRO A 188 3.03 13.27 11.31
C PRO A 188 3.89 12.47 12.31
N PHE A 189 3.32 12.06 13.44
CA PHE A 189 4.04 11.41 14.53
C PHE A 189 3.72 9.92 14.67
N ARG A 190 2.47 9.53 14.41
CA ARG A 190 1.91 8.19 14.65
C ARG A 190 1.29 7.56 13.40
N GLY A 191 1.30 8.26 12.27
CA GLY A 191 0.86 7.70 11.01
C GLY A 191 1.87 6.70 10.44
N GLY A 192 1.51 6.11 9.31
CA GLY A 192 2.40 5.29 8.51
C GLY A 192 3.10 6.09 7.40
N VAL A 193 3.79 5.37 6.53
CA VAL A 193 4.59 5.96 5.44
C VAL A 193 3.71 6.13 4.20
N GLY A 194 3.51 7.39 3.81
CA GLY A 194 2.80 7.77 2.59
C GLY A 194 1.30 7.97 2.77
N ASN A 195 0.85 9.22 2.59
CA ASN A 195 -0.57 9.56 2.49
C ASN A 195 -1.11 9.46 1.06
N MET A 196 -0.23 9.47 0.07
CA MET A 196 -0.55 9.36 -1.34
C MET A 196 0.34 8.31 -1.99
N ALA A 197 -0.20 7.60 -2.97
CA ALA A 197 0.53 6.62 -3.73
C ALA A 197 1.13 7.27 -4.99
N VAL A 198 2.33 6.85 -5.34
CA VAL A 198 2.98 7.12 -6.63
C VAL A 198 3.46 5.79 -7.16
N GLY A 199 3.37 5.57 -8.47
CA GLY A 199 3.59 4.26 -9.06
C GLY A 199 3.57 4.28 -10.57
N ARG A 200 3.37 3.10 -11.15
CA ARG A 200 3.13 2.91 -12.58
C ARG A 200 2.08 1.85 -12.78
N ASP A 201 1.40 1.90 -13.92
CA ASP A 201 0.62 0.75 -14.38
C ASP A 201 1.52 -0.33 -15.02
N ILE A 202 0.91 -1.45 -15.37
CA ILE A 202 1.53 -2.58 -16.07
C ILE A 202 2.18 -2.19 -17.41
N ASN A 203 1.68 -1.14 -18.05
CA ASN A 203 2.20 -0.59 -19.31
C ASN A 203 3.31 0.47 -19.10
N GLY A 204 3.68 0.74 -17.85
CA GLY A 204 4.70 1.71 -17.47
C GLY A 204 4.23 3.17 -17.47
N ASN A 205 2.93 3.45 -17.59
CA ASN A 205 2.41 4.82 -17.47
C ASN A 205 2.49 5.28 -16.02
N ALA A 206 2.82 6.55 -15.80
CA ALA A 206 2.95 7.10 -14.46
C ALA A 206 1.59 7.23 -13.76
N LEU A 207 1.50 6.74 -12.53
CA LEU A 207 0.30 6.85 -11.71
C LEU A 207 0.59 7.61 -10.41
N PHE A 208 -0.38 8.42 -9.99
CA PHE A 208 -0.49 8.88 -8.61
C PHE A 208 -1.92 8.68 -8.12
N ALA A 209 -2.09 8.44 -6.83
CA ALA A 209 -3.40 8.35 -6.20
C ALA A 209 -3.41 9.02 -4.83
N ALA A 210 -4.51 9.67 -4.49
CA ALA A 210 -4.65 10.41 -3.25
C ALA A 210 -6.09 10.38 -2.76
N THR A 211 -6.26 10.42 -1.44
CA THR A 211 -7.58 10.61 -0.87
C THR A 211 -7.99 12.07 -0.93
N VAL A 212 -9.26 12.29 -1.25
CA VAL A 212 -9.89 13.61 -1.26
C VAL A 212 -11.12 13.58 -0.37
N SER A 213 -11.30 14.63 0.43
CA SER A 213 -12.54 14.91 1.17
C SER A 213 -13.28 16.04 0.48
N GLU A 214 -14.59 15.88 0.32
CA GLU A 214 -15.45 16.88 -0.32
C GLU A 214 -15.59 18.17 0.50
N ASN A 215 -15.54 18.04 1.83
CA ASN A 215 -15.74 19.15 2.76
C ASN A 215 -14.43 19.68 3.39
N GLY A 216 -13.30 19.03 3.10
CA GLY A 216 -11.98 19.39 3.63
C GLY A 216 -11.77 19.04 5.10
N PHE A 217 -12.58 18.13 5.65
CA PHE A 217 -12.47 17.70 7.05
C PHE A 217 -11.67 16.40 7.18
N GLY A 218 -10.94 16.26 8.29
CA GLY A 218 -10.16 15.06 8.59
C GLY A 218 -11.00 13.89 9.10
N ASP A 219 -12.26 14.12 9.46
CA ASP A 219 -13.26 13.11 9.84
C ASP A 219 -14.40 13.03 8.82
N ASP A 220 -14.18 13.52 7.59
CA ASP A 220 -15.18 13.51 6.54
C ASP A 220 -15.52 12.07 6.12
N PHE A 221 -16.78 11.69 6.27
CA PHE A 221 -17.30 10.40 5.84
C PHE A 221 -17.38 10.28 4.32
N SER A 222 -17.46 11.41 3.61
CA SER A 222 -17.53 11.49 2.14
C SER A 222 -16.12 11.70 1.60
N ASN A 223 -15.49 10.61 1.16
CA ASN A 223 -14.12 10.62 0.69
C ASN A 223 -13.96 9.73 -0.54
N GLN A 224 -12.99 10.07 -1.39
CA GLN A 224 -12.70 9.38 -2.63
C GLN A 224 -11.21 9.10 -2.75
N ILE A 225 -10.84 8.09 -3.54
CA ILE A 225 -9.49 7.91 -4.06
C ILE A 225 -9.50 8.37 -5.53
N ILE A 226 -8.93 9.55 -5.78
CA ILE A 226 -8.69 10.03 -7.14
C ILE A 226 -7.38 9.44 -7.64
N VAL A 227 -7.38 8.96 -8.88
CA VAL A 227 -6.18 8.47 -9.57
C VAL A 227 -5.91 9.36 -10.77
N GLY A 228 -4.66 9.79 -10.92
CA GLY A 228 -4.20 10.45 -12.14
C GLY A 228 -3.18 9.60 -12.89
N ARG A 229 -3.37 9.46 -14.20
CA ARG A 229 -2.41 8.85 -15.12
C ARG A 229 -1.71 9.93 -15.91
N TYR A 230 -0.42 10.10 -15.65
CA TYR A 230 0.41 11.12 -16.31
C TYR A 230 1.21 10.52 -17.46
N ASN A 231 1.13 11.17 -18.62
CA ASN A 231 1.98 10.85 -19.75
C ASN A 231 3.18 11.83 -19.81
N PRO A 232 4.41 11.38 -19.51
CA PRO A 232 5.58 12.25 -19.51
C PRO A 232 5.98 12.75 -20.90
N THR A 233 5.57 12.07 -21.96
CA THR A 233 5.87 12.45 -23.35
C THR A 233 4.98 13.59 -23.83
N THR A 234 3.68 13.54 -23.51
CA THR A 234 2.71 14.55 -23.97
C THR A 234 2.46 15.64 -22.93
N GLY A 235 2.75 15.36 -21.65
CA GLY A 235 2.43 16.25 -20.53
C GLY A 235 0.97 16.19 -20.08
N ALA A 236 0.14 15.32 -20.67
CA ALA A 236 -1.27 15.16 -20.34
C ALA A 236 -1.47 14.37 -19.05
N THR A 237 -2.60 14.59 -18.37
CA THR A 237 -3.02 13.82 -17.20
C THR A 237 -4.50 13.50 -17.32
N ASP A 238 -4.81 12.21 -17.33
CA ASP A 238 -6.18 11.71 -17.25
C ASP A 238 -6.52 11.40 -15.80
N TYR A 239 -7.81 11.48 -15.43
CA TYR A 239 -8.28 11.18 -14.07
C TYR A 239 -9.41 10.17 -14.08
N THR A 240 -9.50 9.38 -13.01
CA THR A 240 -10.61 8.47 -12.70
C THR A 240 -10.71 8.29 -11.18
N PHE A 241 -11.75 7.60 -10.72
CA PHE A 241 -11.84 7.14 -9.34
C PHE A 241 -11.39 5.68 -9.23
N ALA A 242 -10.66 5.37 -8.16
CA ALA A 242 -10.47 3.99 -7.71
C ALA A 242 -11.49 3.57 -6.64
N ALA A 243 -11.96 4.56 -5.88
CA ALA A 243 -12.98 4.41 -4.87
C ALA A 243 -13.68 5.74 -4.68
N TYR A 244 -14.97 5.72 -4.39
CA TYR A 244 -15.71 6.90 -3.99
C TYR A 244 -16.78 6.53 -2.97
N ILE A 245 -17.05 7.46 -2.07
CA ILE A 245 -18.27 7.55 -1.28
C ILE A 245 -18.76 8.99 -1.44
N ASP A 246 -19.94 9.18 -2.01
CA ASP A 246 -20.56 10.49 -2.20
C ASP A 246 -21.27 10.95 -0.92
N GLN A 247 -21.23 12.26 -0.67
CA GLN A 247 -21.97 12.94 0.39
C GLN A 247 -23.50 12.75 0.29
N PHE A 248 -24.04 12.42 -0.89
CA PHE A 248 -25.48 12.31 -1.10
C PHE A 248 -26.08 10.96 -0.68
N GLY A 249 -26.49 10.87 0.59
CA GLY A 249 -27.31 9.74 1.05
C GLY A 249 -27.56 9.65 2.54
N LEU A 250 -27.82 10.75 3.27
CA LEU A 250 -28.14 10.72 4.72
C LEU A 250 -29.28 9.75 5.11
N PHE A 251 -30.03 9.21 4.13
CA PHE A 251 -31.12 8.25 4.33
C PHE A 251 -31.06 7.02 3.41
N THR A 252 -30.07 6.90 2.53
CA THR A 252 -30.00 5.75 1.59
C THR A 252 -28.81 4.84 1.86
N GLN A 253 -27.70 5.31 2.44
CA GLN A 253 -26.45 4.54 2.59
C GLN A 253 -25.91 3.93 1.26
N ASP A 254 -26.43 4.39 0.12
CA ASP A 254 -26.33 3.76 -1.20
C ASP A 254 -25.64 4.75 -2.16
N ALA A 255 -24.37 5.02 -1.90
CA ALA A 255 -23.63 6.14 -2.52
C ALA A 255 -22.13 5.86 -2.73
N GLY A 256 -21.70 4.62 -2.53
CA GLY A 256 -20.31 4.22 -2.71
C GLY A 256 -20.07 3.42 -3.97
N LYS A 257 -18.79 3.24 -4.29
CA LYS A 257 -18.40 2.41 -5.43
C LYS A 257 -18.73 0.93 -5.18
N PRO A 258 -19.29 0.20 -6.17
CA PRO A 258 -19.62 -1.22 -6.02
C PRO A 258 -18.38 -2.11 -5.84
N ILE A 259 -18.59 -3.24 -5.17
CA ILE A 259 -17.59 -4.28 -4.89
C ILE A 259 -18.03 -5.57 -5.58
N TYR A 260 -17.09 -6.24 -6.23
CA TYR A 260 -17.36 -7.42 -7.05
C TYR A 260 -16.62 -8.66 -6.54
N ASP A 261 -17.18 -9.83 -6.84
CA ASP A 261 -16.47 -11.11 -6.73
C ASP A 261 -15.65 -11.43 -7.99
N ASP A 262 -14.98 -12.58 -7.98
CA ASP A 262 -14.16 -13.11 -9.08
C ASP A 262 -14.95 -13.39 -10.36
N MET A 263 -16.27 -13.59 -10.25
CA MET A 263 -17.20 -13.76 -11.37
C MET A 263 -17.74 -12.44 -11.90
N GLY A 264 -17.39 -11.31 -11.28
CA GLY A 264 -17.87 -9.98 -11.63
C GLY A 264 -19.30 -9.71 -11.17
N VAL A 265 -19.82 -10.45 -10.20
CA VAL A 265 -21.10 -10.18 -9.53
C VAL A 265 -20.88 -9.15 -8.44
N GLU A 266 -21.76 -8.16 -8.37
CA GLU A 266 -21.76 -7.19 -7.28
C GLU A 266 -22.16 -7.85 -5.97
N ILE A 267 -21.28 -7.79 -4.97
CA ILE A 267 -21.44 -8.40 -3.65
C ILE A 267 -21.55 -7.38 -2.52
N GLY A 268 -21.48 -6.08 -2.85
CA GLY A 268 -21.53 -5.00 -1.88
C GLY A 268 -21.13 -3.67 -2.46
N GLN A 269 -20.94 -2.69 -1.57
CA GLN A 269 -20.52 -1.34 -1.91
C GLN A 269 -19.71 -0.70 -0.78
N LEU A 270 -18.99 0.36 -1.10
CA LEU A 270 -18.44 1.26 -0.08
C LEU A 270 -19.55 2.03 0.63
N VAL A 271 -19.39 2.25 1.92
CA VAL A 271 -20.35 3.03 2.74
C VAL A 271 -19.62 3.96 3.69
N ASN A 272 -20.38 4.88 4.30
CA ASN A 272 -19.85 5.73 5.36
C ASN A 272 -19.43 4.91 6.58
N LEU A 273 -18.34 5.30 7.25
CA LEU A 273 -17.84 4.61 8.44
C LEU A 273 -18.84 4.60 9.61
N ASP A 274 -19.78 5.55 9.66
CA ASP A 274 -20.82 5.57 10.69
C ASP A 274 -21.81 4.41 10.57
N ALA A 275 -21.99 3.84 9.37
CA ALA A 275 -22.77 2.62 9.14
C ALA A 275 -22.16 1.41 9.86
N VAL A 276 -20.82 1.31 9.84
CA VAL A 276 -20.05 0.24 10.51
C VAL A 276 -19.94 0.50 12.02
N THR A 277 -19.74 1.75 12.43
CA THR A 277 -19.46 2.09 13.84
C THR A 277 -20.69 2.39 14.68
N GLY A 278 -21.87 2.53 14.05
CA GLY A 278 -23.10 2.95 14.73
C GLY A 278 -23.08 4.42 15.20
N GLY A 279 -22.21 5.26 14.61
CA GLY A 279 -22.23 6.71 14.76
C GLY A 279 -20.92 7.39 15.19
N SER A 280 -19.90 6.66 15.63
CA SER A 280 -18.57 7.26 15.90
C SER A 280 -17.45 6.21 15.87
N PRO A 281 -16.32 6.47 15.19
CA PRO A 281 -16.00 7.67 14.39
C PRO A 281 -16.81 7.79 13.09
N LEU A 282 -16.97 9.04 12.62
CA LEU A 282 -17.69 9.32 11.36
C LEU A 282 -16.83 9.08 10.11
N GLY A 283 -15.53 9.33 10.19
CA GLY A 283 -14.63 9.18 9.04
C GLY A 283 -13.15 9.42 9.40
N PRO A 284 -12.25 9.31 8.41
CA PRO A 284 -12.56 8.99 7.02
C PRO A 284 -12.97 7.53 6.82
N SER A 285 -13.82 7.28 5.83
CA SER A 285 -14.36 5.97 5.48
C SER A 285 -13.41 5.12 4.63
N ILE A 286 -12.40 5.74 4.01
CA ILE A 286 -11.37 5.11 3.19
C ILE A 286 -9.98 5.51 3.69
N SER A 287 -9.06 4.54 3.77
CA SER A 287 -7.66 4.77 4.12
C SER A 287 -6.85 5.42 3.00
N ALA A 288 -5.57 5.68 3.23
CA ALA A 288 -4.68 6.09 2.15
C ALA A 288 -4.56 4.96 1.10
N PRO A 289 -4.43 5.31 -0.20
CA PRO A 289 -4.24 4.33 -1.27
C PRO A 289 -2.81 3.81 -1.30
N ALA A 290 -2.59 2.59 -1.76
CA ALA A 290 -1.28 2.02 -2.02
C ALA A 290 -1.24 1.26 -3.35
N PHE A 291 -0.22 1.50 -4.19
CA PHE A 291 -0.08 0.79 -5.47
C PHE A 291 0.69 -0.53 -5.30
N ASP A 292 0.21 -1.58 -5.97
CA ASP A 292 1.04 -2.75 -6.28
C ASP A 292 1.84 -2.55 -7.59
N ALA A 293 2.43 -3.63 -8.11
CA ALA A 293 3.28 -3.56 -9.29
C ALA A 293 2.54 -3.33 -10.60
N ALA A 294 1.27 -3.72 -10.69
CA ALA A 294 0.44 -3.54 -11.88
C ALA A 294 -0.31 -2.20 -11.87
N GLY A 295 -0.25 -1.47 -10.77
CA GLY A 295 -0.97 -0.21 -10.57
C GLY A 295 -2.36 -0.40 -9.97
N ASN A 296 -2.68 -1.59 -9.45
CA ASN A 296 -3.91 -1.76 -8.66
C ASN A 296 -3.76 -1.03 -7.32
N ILE A 297 -4.88 -0.58 -6.77
CA ILE A 297 -4.90 0.20 -5.53
C ILE A 297 -5.45 -0.64 -4.40
N TRP A 298 -4.66 -0.75 -3.34
CA TRP A 298 -5.02 -1.40 -2.09
C TRP A 298 -5.40 -0.34 -1.05
N PHE A 299 -6.48 -0.60 -0.33
CA PHE A 299 -6.97 0.28 0.73
C PHE A 299 -7.88 -0.47 1.69
N ILE A 300 -8.06 0.09 2.89
CA ILE A 300 -9.11 -0.33 3.81
C ILE A 300 -10.27 0.63 3.68
N GLY A 301 -11.49 0.09 3.57
CA GLY A 301 -12.72 0.85 3.46
C GLY A 301 -13.81 0.32 4.39
N ALA A 302 -14.76 1.18 4.75
CA ALA A 302 -16.04 0.76 5.30
C ALA A 302 -16.94 0.24 4.17
N VAL A 303 -17.53 -0.94 4.38
CA VAL A 303 -18.31 -1.65 3.35
C VAL A 303 -19.66 -2.10 3.87
N GLU A 304 -20.63 -2.15 2.98
CA GLU A 304 -21.82 -2.97 3.10
C GLU A 304 -21.66 -4.16 2.16
N LEU A 305 -21.82 -5.39 2.67
CA LEU A 305 -21.71 -6.61 1.91
C LEU A 305 -23.05 -7.32 1.90
N TYR A 306 -23.61 -7.58 0.72
CA TYR A 306 -24.98 -8.07 0.56
C TYR A 306 -25.12 -9.56 0.89
N ASP A 307 -26.33 -9.95 1.29
CA ASP A 307 -26.75 -11.35 1.49
C ASP A 307 -25.82 -12.18 2.39
N ARG A 308 -25.21 -11.54 3.39
CA ARG A 308 -24.27 -12.18 4.34
C ARG A 308 -24.98 -12.88 5.50
N PHE A 309 -26.19 -12.47 5.83
CA PHE A 309 -27.01 -13.11 6.85
C PHE A 309 -28.01 -14.11 6.25
N MET A 310 -28.42 -15.12 7.05
CA MET A 310 -29.34 -16.17 6.60
C MET A 310 -30.73 -15.66 6.15
N ASP A 311 -31.08 -14.42 6.52
CA ASP A 311 -32.30 -13.73 6.10
C ASP A 311 -32.13 -12.85 4.85
N GLY A 312 -30.93 -12.85 4.24
CA GLY A 312 -30.57 -11.95 3.14
C GLY A 312 -30.17 -10.55 3.61
N GLY A 313 -29.87 -10.37 4.89
CA GLY A 313 -29.38 -9.10 5.41
C GLY A 313 -27.94 -8.81 4.96
N SER A 314 -27.65 -7.52 4.77
CA SER A 314 -26.28 -7.03 4.53
C SER A 314 -25.46 -6.98 5.81
N ASP A 315 -24.16 -7.24 5.71
CA ASP A 315 -23.17 -7.05 6.77
C ASP A 315 -22.41 -5.73 6.59
N PHE A 316 -22.05 -5.08 7.70
CA PHE A 316 -21.38 -3.79 7.70
C PHE A 316 -20.05 -3.89 8.43
N ASP A 317 -18.96 -3.81 7.68
CA ASP A 317 -17.63 -4.10 8.20
C ASP A 317 -16.56 -3.14 7.67
N GLY A 318 -15.40 -3.19 8.30
CA GLY A 318 -14.17 -2.77 7.64
C GLY A 318 -13.62 -3.91 6.79
N ALA A 319 -13.12 -3.60 5.60
CA ALA A 319 -12.54 -4.58 4.69
C ALA A 319 -11.24 -4.08 4.06
N LEU A 320 -10.31 -5.00 3.78
CA LEU A 320 -9.22 -4.79 2.82
C LEU A 320 -9.76 -5.03 1.42
N LEU A 321 -9.52 -4.05 0.56
CA LEU A 321 -10.05 -4.00 -0.80
C LEU A 321 -8.90 -3.80 -1.78
N ARG A 322 -9.04 -4.37 -2.97
CA ARG A 322 -8.18 -4.11 -4.12
C ARG A 322 -9.04 -3.52 -5.24
N ALA A 323 -8.71 -2.31 -5.68
CA ALA A 323 -9.22 -1.72 -6.90
C ALA A 323 -8.31 -2.12 -8.06
N VAL A 324 -8.78 -3.02 -8.92
CA VAL A 324 -8.07 -3.56 -10.07
C VAL A 324 -8.16 -2.60 -11.24
N LEU A 325 -7.01 -2.26 -11.84
CA LEU A 325 -6.91 -1.34 -12.96
C LEU A 325 -7.22 -2.05 -14.29
N ASP A 326 -8.12 -1.47 -15.09
CA ASP A 326 -8.16 -1.73 -16.54
C ASP A 326 -7.33 -0.63 -17.26
N PRO A 327 -6.16 -0.98 -17.84
CA PRO A 327 -5.28 0.00 -18.47
C PRO A 327 -5.84 0.57 -19.78
N ASP A 328 -6.71 -0.16 -20.48
CA ASP A 328 -7.26 0.25 -21.78
C ASP A 328 -8.30 1.35 -21.61
N THR A 329 -9.19 1.18 -20.63
CA THR A 329 -10.24 2.15 -20.31
C THR A 329 -9.82 3.17 -19.25
N PHE A 330 -8.71 2.93 -18.56
CA PHE A 330 -8.28 3.68 -17.37
C PHE A 330 -9.39 3.77 -16.33
N SER A 331 -9.93 2.61 -15.97
CA SER A 331 -10.98 2.44 -14.99
C SER A 331 -10.51 1.50 -13.88
N TYR A 332 -11.21 1.51 -12.75
CA TYR A 332 -10.90 0.66 -11.61
C TYR A 332 -12.16 -0.05 -11.15
N ARG A 333 -12.03 -1.34 -10.84
CA ARG A 333 -13.11 -2.14 -10.23
C ARG A 333 -12.65 -2.70 -8.89
N ILE A 334 -13.49 -2.58 -7.87
CA ILE A 334 -13.15 -3.04 -6.52
C ILE A 334 -13.52 -4.51 -6.36
N GLU A 335 -12.61 -5.28 -5.78
CA GLU A 335 -12.84 -6.62 -5.27
C GLU A 335 -12.57 -6.69 -3.76
N LEU A 336 -13.25 -7.63 -3.10
CA LEU A 336 -13.04 -7.94 -1.69
C LEU A 336 -11.85 -8.87 -1.51
N VAL A 337 -10.88 -8.48 -0.69
CA VAL A 337 -9.73 -9.35 -0.35
C VAL A 337 -9.95 -10.04 0.99
N LEU A 338 -10.26 -9.26 2.03
CA LEU A 338 -10.60 -9.80 3.35
C LEU A 338 -11.49 -8.81 4.11
N GLU A 339 -12.41 -9.33 4.89
CA GLU A 339 -13.32 -8.58 5.76
C GLU A 339 -13.06 -8.91 7.23
N ASN A 340 -13.57 -8.06 8.12
CA ASN A 340 -13.75 -8.42 9.52
C ASN A 340 -14.66 -9.66 9.62
N GLY A 341 -14.27 -10.65 10.43
CA GLY A 341 -14.90 -11.97 10.50
C GLY A 341 -14.36 -13.00 9.51
N THR A 342 -13.44 -12.65 8.60
CA THR A 342 -12.79 -13.62 7.68
C THR A 342 -12.10 -14.70 8.50
N ARG A 343 -12.39 -15.96 8.17
CA ARG A 343 -11.79 -17.11 8.85
C ARG A 343 -10.78 -17.82 7.98
N ALA A 344 -9.66 -18.23 8.57
CA ALA A 344 -8.63 -18.99 7.89
C ALA A 344 -7.98 -20.01 8.83
N THR A 345 -7.46 -21.10 8.27
CA THR A 345 -6.72 -22.09 9.04
C THR A 345 -5.23 -21.78 8.99
N GLY A 346 -4.61 -21.62 10.17
CA GLY A 346 -3.17 -21.41 10.28
C GLY A 346 -2.41 -22.65 9.78
N PRO A 347 -1.57 -22.57 8.74
CA PRO A 347 -0.90 -23.75 8.18
C PRO A 347 0.07 -24.43 9.16
N ASN A 348 0.65 -23.65 10.09
CA ASN A 348 1.57 -24.17 11.10
C ASN A 348 0.86 -24.73 12.35
N SER A 349 -0.26 -24.13 12.75
CA SER A 349 -1.00 -24.52 13.96
C SER A 349 -2.08 -25.56 13.70
N GLY A 350 -2.64 -25.58 12.48
CA GLY A 350 -3.86 -26.30 12.15
C GLY A 350 -5.13 -25.74 12.80
N LEU A 351 -5.02 -24.60 13.50
CA LEU A 351 -6.13 -23.94 14.18
C LEU A 351 -6.77 -22.89 13.26
N GLU A 352 -8.09 -22.77 13.34
CA GLU A 352 -8.82 -21.69 12.69
C GLU A 352 -8.59 -20.38 13.45
N TYR A 353 -8.49 -19.27 12.72
CA TYR A 353 -8.51 -17.94 13.29
C TYR A 353 -9.48 -17.04 12.53
N SER A 354 -10.10 -16.11 13.25
CA SER A 354 -10.89 -15.00 12.71
C SER A 354 -10.04 -13.73 12.63
N VAL A 355 -10.25 -12.93 11.60
CA VAL A 355 -9.77 -11.54 11.54
C VAL A 355 -10.80 -10.65 12.22
N ASP A 356 -10.41 -9.90 13.26
CA ASP A 356 -11.37 -9.23 14.14
C ASP A 356 -11.34 -7.70 14.04
N PHE A 357 -10.42 -7.13 13.25
CA PHE A 357 -10.30 -5.68 13.13
C PHE A 357 -9.70 -5.21 11.81
N LEU A 358 -10.46 -4.42 11.07
CA LEU A 358 -9.98 -3.63 9.94
C LEU A 358 -10.59 -2.24 10.07
N GLY A 359 -9.77 -1.23 10.31
CA GLY A 359 -10.26 0.08 10.68
C GLY A 359 -9.58 1.20 9.93
N THR A 360 -10.36 2.16 9.45
CA THR A 360 -9.83 3.35 8.79
C THR A 360 -9.54 4.47 9.77
N ALA A 361 -10.41 4.78 10.73
CA ALA A 361 -10.29 5.96 11.58
C ALA A 361 -10.47 5.67 13.09
N ASN A 362 -10.02 6.61 13.92
CA ASN A 362 -10.32 6.67 15.34
C ASN A 362 -11.17 7.93 15.67
N ALA A 363 -11.58 8.07 16.93
CA ALA A 363 -12.37 9.21 17.37
C ALA A 363 -11.65 10.55 17.07
N GLY A 364 -12.34 11.45 16.35
CA GLY A 364 -11.83 12.78 15.99
C GLY A 364 -11.06 12.85 14.66
N GLY A 365 -11.20 11.87 13.77
CA GLY A 365 -10.62 11.90 12.41
C GLY A 365 -9.11 11.58 12.36
N GLY A 366 -8.58 10.95 13.41
CA GLY A 366 -7.23 10.43 13.40
C GLY A 366 -7.16 9.04 12.76
N ALA A 367 -5.96 8.62 12.36
CA ALA A 367 -5.74 7.27 11.87
C ALA A 367 -5.99 6.23 12.97
N SER A 368 -6.71 5.17 12.62
CA SER A 368 -6.82 3.97 13.45
C SER A 368 -5.48 3.24 13.50
N GLY A 369 -5.30 2.33 14.47
CA GLY A 369 -4.12 1.46 14.50
C GLY A 369 -4.01 0.54 13.28
N GLY A 370 -5.15 0.23 12.63
CA GLY A 370 -5.24 -0.63 11.45
C GLY A 370 -5.27 0.12 10.12
N SER A 371 -5.18 1.45 10.11
CA SER A 371 -5.20 2.23 8.86
C SER A 371 -4.06 1.82 7.92
N LEU A 372 -4.38 1.67 6.64
CA LEU A 372 -3.41 1.41 5.57
C LEU A 372 -2.78 2.72 5.05
N TRP A 373 -1.51 2.64 4.68
CA TRP A 373 -0.69 3.73 4.13
C TRP A 373 -0.03 3.32 2.82
N SER A 374 0.37 4.30 2.01
CA SER A 374 0.78 4.05 0.62
C SER A 374 2.00 3.14 0.46
N ASN A 375 2.86 3.05 1.47
CA ASN A 375 4.01 2.14 1.46
C ASN A 375 3.81 0.87 2.31
N ASN A 376 2.57 0.51 2.66
CA ASN A 376 2.21 -0.81 3.18
C ASN A 376 2.18 -1.90 2.10
N VAL A 377 2.15 -1.51 0.82
CA VAL A 377 2.11 -2.41 -0.33
C VAL A 377 3.39 -2.30 -1.13
N SER A 378 3.89 -3.46 -1.57
CA SER A 378 5.04 -3.54 -2.47
C SER A 378 4.66 -3.07 -3.87
N ALA A 379 5.32 -2.02 -4.35
CA ALA A 379 5.26 -1.59 -5.75
C ALA A 379 6.08 -2.50 -6.70
N SER A 380 6.63 -3.61 -6.20
CA SER A 380 7.29 -4.65 -6.99
C SER A 380 6.46 -5.92 -6.95
N ALA A 381 6.43 -6.67 -8.05
CA ALA A 381 5.68 -7.90 -8.15
C ALA A 381 6.27 -8.98 -7.23
N TRP A 382 5.51 -10.04 -7.00
CA TRP A 382 5.97 -11.18 -6.21
C TRP A 382 7.31 -11.70 -6.77
N ASN A 383 8.30 -11.85 -5.91
CA ASN A 383 9.64 -12.30 -6.27
C ASN A 383 10.31 -11.52 -7.43
N GLY A 384 9.86 -10.28 -7.70
CA GLY A 384 10.37 -9.47 -8.80
C GLY A 384 10.11 -10.05 -10.19
N VAL A 385 9.07 -10.87 -10.36
CA VAL A 385 8.71 -11.41 -11.68
C VAL A 385 8.36 -10.29 -12.67
N ASP A 386 8.57 -10.56 -13.95
CA ASP A 386 8.08 -9.70 -15.02
C ASP A 386 6.58 -9.93 -15.21
N ILE A 387 5.78 -8.87 -15.02
CA ILE A 387 4.33 -8.89 -15.14
C ILE A 387 3.85 -8.23 -16.44
N SER A 388 4.74 -7.90 -17.38
CA SER A 388 4.34 -7.20 -18.61
C SER A 388 3.39 -8.00 -19.52
N ALA A 389 3.28 -9.31 -19.31
CA ALA A 389 2.40 -10.21 -20.05
C ALA A 389 1.25 -10.79 -19.22
N THR A 390 1.07 -10.35 -17.97
CA THR A 390 -0.02 -10.83 -17.10
C THR A 390 -1.23 -9.91 -17.21
N GLU A 391 -2.40 -10.41 -16.81
CA GLU A 391 -3.56 -9.53 -16.60
C GLU A 391 -3.30 -8.60 -15.41
N PRO A 392 -3.81 -7.36 -15.40
CA PRO A 392 -3.63 -6.43 -14.27
C PRO A 392 -4.10 -7.00 -12.93
N GLY A 393 -5.17 -7.79 -12.92
CA GLY A 393 -5.73 -8.42 -11.72
C GLY A 393 -4.99 -9.67 -11.22
N ASP A 394 -3.99 -10.15 -11.96
CA ASP A 394 -3.22 -11.35 -11.60
C ASP A 394 -2.59 -11.17 -10.21
N GLU A 395 -2.74 -12.17 -9.34
CA GLU A 395 -2.27 -12.12 -7.97
C GLU A 395 -0.75 -11.97 -7.88
N ILE A 396 -0.01 -12.35 -8.92
CA ILE A 396 1.45 -12.23 -8.97
C ILE A 396 1.93 -10.77 -8.98
N SER A 397 1.05 -9.83 -9.38
CA SER A 397 1.30 -8.38 -9.27
C SER A 397 1.45 -7.91 -7.82
N ASN A 398 0.88 -8.66 -6.86
CA ASN A 398 0.99 -8.38 -5.44
C ASN A 398 2.30 -8.91 -4.86
N GLY A 399 3.31 -8.05 -4.75
CA GLY A 399 4.55 -8.40 -4.04
C GLY A 399 4.46 -8.43 -2.52
N GLY A 400 3.28 -8.16 -1.96
CA GLY A 400 3.01 -8.21 -0.54
C GLY A 400 2.35 -6.94 -0.01
N VAL A 401 1.35 -7.14 0.83
CA VAL A 401 0.62 -6.12 1.57
C VAL A 401 0.80 -6.43 3.05
N ILE A 402 1.17 -5.43 3.85
CA ILE A 402 1.28 -5.56 5.31
C ILE A 402 0.24 -4.67 5.96
N ILE A 403 -0.67 -5.25 6.73
CA ILE A 403 -1.65 -4.52 7.54
C ILE A 403 -1.49 -4.84 9.03
N ASN A 404 -1.93 -3.91 9.87
CA ASN A 404 -2.07 -4.16 11.30
C ASN A 404 -3.53 -4.52 11.60
N THR A 405 -3.76 -5.67 12.22
CA THR A 405 -5.09 -6.20 12.52
C THR A 405 -5.05 -6.97 13.84
N SER A 406 -6.21 -7.38 14.35
CA SER A 406 -6.32 -8.38 15.39
C SER A 406 -6.87 -9.68 14.84
N ILE A 407 -6.40 -10.80 15.38
CA ILE A 407 -6.94 -12.13 15.10
C ILE A 407 -7.26 -12.85 16.41
N THR A 408 -8.22 -13.76 16.35
CA THR A 408 -8.55 -14.67 17.46
C THR A 408 -8.49 -16.09 16.94
N TYR A 409 -7.67 -16.93 17.58
CA TYR A 409 -7.61 -18.37 17.29
C TYR A 409 -8.69 -19.10 18.07
N ASP A 410 -9.45 -19.96 17.40
CA ASP A 410 -10.35 -20.94 18.03
C ASP A 410 -9.49 -22.08 18.57
N ILE A 411 -9.18 -22.04 19.88
CA ILE A 411 -8.25 -22.99 20.50
C ILE A 411 -8.94 -24.27 20.97
N ASP A 412 -10.26 -24.24 21.17
CA ASP A 412 -11.03 -25.38 21.67
C ASP A 412 -11.86 -26.08 20.60
N GLY A 413 -11.93 -25.51 19.40
CA GLY A 413 -12.53 -26.07 18.20
C GLY A 413 -14.06 -26.05 18.22
N ASP A 414 -14.67 -25.14 18.98
CA ASP A 414 -16.12 -25.03 19.09
C ASP A 414 -16.75 -24.13 18.00
N GLY A 415 -15.93 -23.47 17.17
CA GLY A 415 -16.33 -22.59 16.08
C GLY A 415 -16.77 -21.18 16.52
N ILE A 416 -16.60 -20.85 17.80
CA ILE A 416 -16.82 -19.55 18.41
C ILE A 416 -15.44 -18.91 18.64
N PHE A 417 -15.31 -17.64 18.30
CA PHE A 417 -14.07 -16.88 18.51
C PHE A 417 -14.26 -15.91 19.69
N ASN A 418 -14.13 -16.43 20.90
CA ASN A 418 -14.44 -15.70 22.13
C ASN A 418 -13.23 -14.89 22.64
N ASP A 419 -12.97 -13.76 21.98
CA ASP A 419 -11.88 -12.84 22.31
C ASP A 419 -12.02 -12.26 23.75
N PRO A 420 -11.08 -12.57 24.67
CA PRO A 420 -11.11 -12.06 26.05
C PRO A 420 -10.83 -10.55 26.17
N THR A 421 -10.40 -9.89 25.09
CA THR A 421 -10.16 -8.44 25.04
C THR A 421 -11.32 -7.65 24.44
N SER A 422 -12.28 -8.33 23.81
CA SER A 422 -13.43 -7.73 23.16
C SER A 422 -14.50 -7.27 24.17
N GLY A 423 -15.22 -6.20 23.81
CA GLY A 423 -16.43 -5.79 24.53
C GLY A 423 -17.57 -6.80 24.45
N ASN A 424 -17.50 -7.73 23.48
CA ASN A 424 -18.49 -8.79 23.26
C ASN A 424 -18.09 -10.13 23.90
N PHE A 425 -17.03 -10.16 24.73
CA PHE A 425 -16.57 -11.37 25.41
C PHE A 425 -17.69 -12.05 26.23
N ASN A 426 -17.89 -13.34 26.00
CA ASN A 426 -18.81 -14.16 26.78
C ASN A 426 -18.06 -14.88 27.91
N ALA A 427 -18.23 -14.40 29.15
CA ALA A 427 -17.60 -14.99 30.34
C ALA A 427 -18.10 -16.40 30.69
N ASP A 428 -19.22 -16.85 30.11
CA ASP A 428 -19.77 -18.19 30.31
C ASP A 428 -19.26 -19.22 29.27
N ALA A 429 -18.53 -18.79 28.25
CA ALA A 429 -17.86 -19.65 27.27
C ALA A 429 -16.34 -19.70 27.52
N PRO A 430 -15.63 -20.77 27.11
CA PRO A 430 -14.17 -20.79 27.12
C PRO A 430 -13.60 -19.60 26.36
N ALA A 431 -12.50 -19.04 26.86
CA ALA A 431 -11.84 -17.90 26.22
C ALA A 431 -10.84 -18.39 25.17
N ASP A 432 -10.79 -17.69 24.04
CA ASP A 432 -9.86 -17.94 22.95
C ASP A 432 -8.60 -17.06 23.03
N GLU A 433 -7.64 -17.33 22.15
CA GLU A 433 -6.39 -16.57 22.11
C GLU A 433 -6.44 -15.46 21.05
N SER A 434 -6.46 -14.21 21.51
CA SER A 434 -6.43 -13.03 20.64
C SER A 434 -5.05 -12.36 20.58
N TYR A 435 -4.70 -11.86 19.39
CA TYR A 435 -3.41 -11.27 19.07
C TYR A 435 -3.58 -10.02 18.22
N SER A 436 -2.79 -8.97 18.49
CA SER A 436 -2.53 -7.92 17.50
C SER A 436 -1.36 -8.36 16.62
N VAL A 437 -1.56 -8.36 15.30
CA VAL A 437 -0.60 -8.92 14.34
C VAL A 437 -0.29 -7.93 13.23
N ALA A 438 0.95 -8.01 12.73
CA ALA A 438 1.26 -7.54 11.39
C ALA A 438 0.92 -8.70 10.43
N LEU A 439 -0.21 -8.59 9.74
CA LEU A 439 -0.67 -9.58 8.78
C LEU A 439 -0.06 -9.29 7.40
N TYR A 440 0.66 -10.27 6.86
CA TYR A 440 1.14 -10.26 5.49
C TYR A 440 0.11 -10.93 4.57
N VAL A 441 -0.34 -10.21 3.57
CA VAL A 441 -1.24 -10.68 2.52
C VAL A 441 -0.49 -10.61 1.20
N GLY A 442 -0.29 -11.73 0.53
CA GLY A 442 0.53 -11.78 -0.68
C GLY A 442 0.20 -13.00 -1.52
N TYR A 443 0.74 -13.03 -2.73
CA TYR A 443 0.71 -14.24 -3.55
C TYR A 443 1.33 -15.41 -2.77
N TYR A 444 0.57 -16.48 -2.65
CA TYR A 444 1.00 -17.72 -2.05
C TYR A 444 0.91 -18.80 -3.10
N GLN A 445 2.06 -19.38 -3.42
CA GLN A 445 2.13 -20.55 -4.26
C GLN A 445 2.12 -21.79 -3.39
N ASP A 446 1.07 -22.60 -3.53
CA ASP A 446 1.08 -23.94 -2.96
C ASP A 446 2.05 -24.83 -3.76
N GLY A 447 3.13 -25.24 -3.11
CA GLY A 447 4.19 -26.08 -3.67
C GLY A 447 5.48 -25.32 -3.96
N PRO A 448 6.59 -26.03 -4.26
CA PRO A 448 7.80 -25.39 -4.74
C PRO A 448 7.47 -24.53 -5.98
N PRO A 449 8.12 -23.36 -6.16
CA PRO A 449 7.99 -22.52 -7.35
C PRO A 449 7.95 -23.38 -8.61
N PRO A 450 7.07 -23.07 -9.60
CA PRO A 450 6.85 -23.98 -10.72
C PRO A 450 8.22 -24.10 -11.38
N CYS A 451 8.78 -25.30 -11.40
CA CYS A 451 10.08 -25.48 -12.00
C CYS A 451 9.83 -25.64 -13.49
N PRO A 452 10.04 -24.60 -14.33
CA PRO A 452 9.57 -24.67 -15.71
C PRO A 452 10.32 -25.75 -16.48
N ALA A 453 11.51 -26.10 -15.99
CA ALA A 453 12.34 -27.18 -16.53
C ALA A 453 11.93 -28.59 -16.05
N ASP A 454 11.01 -28.75 -15.08
CA ASP A 454 10.43 -30.02 -14.66
C ASP A 454 9.17 -30.30 -15.50
N LEU A 455 9.37 -30.93 -16.65
CA LEU A 455 8.30 -31.11 -17.63
C LEU A 455 7.49 -32.39 -17.43
N ASN A 456 7.95 -33.28 -16.54
CA ASN A 456 7.19 -34.48 -16.17
C ASN A 456 6.48 -34.33 -14.82
N GLY A 457 6.74 -33.23 -14.09
CA GLY A 457 6.10 -32.86 -12.83
C GLY A 457 6.50 -33.78 -11.67
N ASP A 458 7.69 -34.37 -11.72
CA ASP A 458 8.18 -35.31 -10.70
C ASP A 458 9.09 -34.68 -9.63
N GLU A 459 9.26 -33.36 -9.70
CA GLU A 459 10.07 -32.52 -8.81
C GLU A 459 11.59 -32.83 -8.87
N VAL A 460 12.07 -33.56 -9.89
CA VAL A 460 13.47 -33.94 -10.02
C VAL A 460 14.02 -33.63 -11.41
N LEU A 461 14.76 -32.52 -11.54
CA LEU A 461 15.46 -32.23 -12.80
C LEU A 461 16.47 -33.30 -13.17
N ASN A 462 16.14 -34.04 -14.21
CA ASN A 462 16.98 -35.10 -14.70
C ASN A 462 16.82 -35.28 -16.22
N PHE A 463 17.30 -36.40 -16.74
CA PHE A 463 17.24 -36.68 -18.17
C PHE A 463 15.79 -36.80 -18.70
N PHE A 464 14.83 -37.17 -17.86
CA PHE A 464 13.43 -37.33 -18.25
C PHE A 464 12.80 -36.00 -18.64
N ASP A 465 13.16 -34.88 -18.00
CA ASP A 465 12.69 -33.55 -18.39
C ASP A 465 13.27 -33.09 -19.72
N VAL A 466 14.57 -33.34 -19.92
CA VAL A 466 15.24 -33.06 -21.20
C VAL A 466 14.57 -33.87 -22.31
N SER A 467 14.21 -35.12 -22.04
CA SER A 467 13.49 -35.98 -22.98
C SER A 467 12.06 -35.50 -23.26
N ALA A 468 11.37 -35.01 -22.23
CA ALA A 468 10.04 -34.42 -22.36
C ALA A 468 10.10 -33.14 -23.21
N PHE A 469 11.06 -32.24 -22.94
CA PHE A 469 11.30 -31.03 -23.72
C PHE A 469 11.56 -31.35 -25.19
N ILE A 470 12.48 -32.27 -25.48
CA ILE A 470 12.80 -32.65 -26.87
C ILE A 470 11.56 -33.20 -27.59
N SER A 471 10.73 -33.96 -26.88
CA SER A 471 9.48 -34.50 -27.42
C SER A 471 8.46 -33.40 -27.71
N ALA A 472 8.27 -32.47 -26.77
CA ALA A 472 7.38 -31.32 -26.94
C ALA A 472 7.85 -30.38 -28.06
N PHE A 473 9.14 -30.04 -28.08
CA PHE A 473 9.78 -29.19 -29.09
C PHE A 473 9.68 -29.78 -30.50
N SER A 474 9.98 -31.08 -30.66
CA SER A 474 9.86 -31.76 -31.95
C SER A 474 8.42 -31.99 -32.40
N GLY A 475 7.50 -32.09 -31.44
CA GLY A 475 6.06 -32.21 -31.65
C GLY A 475 5.32 -30.88 -31.79
N MET A 476 6.01 -29.74 -31.71
CA MET A 476 5.43 -28.40 -31.69
C MET A 476 4.28 -28.27 -30.67
N GLN A 477 4.44 -28.87 -29.49
CA GLN A 477 3.49 -28.77 -28.38
C GLN A 477 3.75 -27.51 -27.57
N PRO A 478 2.76 -26.92 -26.86
CA PRO A 478 2.93 -25.70 -26.07
C PRO A 478 4.17 -25.73 -25.16
N ASP A 479 4.46 -26.85 -24.50
CA ASP A 479 5.62 -26.99 -23.59
C ASP A 479 6.99 -26.93 -24.29
N GLY A 480 7.00 -27.01 -25.63
CA GLY A 480 8.21 -26.84 -26.44
C GLY A 480 8.49 -25.39 -26.83
N ASP A 481 7.52 -24.49 -26.70
CA ASP A 481 7.66 -23.04 -26.90
C ASP A 481 8.03 -22.41 -25.55
N PHE A 482 9.26 -22.68 -25.13
CA PHE A 482 9.70 -22.45 -23.76
C PHE A 482 9.88 -20.96 -23.43
N ASN A 483 10.03 -20.11 -24.45
CA ASN A 483 10.05 -18.66 -24.26
C ASN A 483 8.69 -17.99 -24.56
N GLY A 484 7.69 -18.76 -25.00
CA GLY A 484 6.33 -18.31 -25.24
C GLY A 484 6.17 -17.35 -26.43
N ASP A 485 7.10 -17.37 -27.39
CA ASP A 485 7.09 -16.43 -28.52
C ASP A 485 6.30 -16.94 -29.75
N GLY A 486 5.74 -18.15 -29.66
CA GLY A 486 4.99 -18.82 -30.72
C GLY A 486 5.88 -19.44 -31.81
N LEU A 487 7.20 -19.42 -31.68
CA LEU A 487 8.17 -19.90 -32.66
C LEU A 487 9.12 -20.94 -32.06
N PHE A 488 8.89 -22.22 -32.34
CA PHE A 488 9.78 -23.33 -31.97
C PHE A 488 11.15 -23.26 -32.64
N ASN A 489 12.14 -22.68 -31.96
CA ASN A 489 13.46 -22.41 -32.51
C ASN A 489 14.59 -22.57 -31.45
N PHE A 490 15.79 -22.10 -31.78
CA PHE A 490 16.95 -22.24 -30.89
C PHE A 490 16.79 -21.48 -29.55
N PHE A 491 15.97 -20.42 -29.52
CA PHE A 491 15.76 -19.62 -28.33
C PHE A 491 14.99 -20.38 -27.23
N ASP A 492 14.05 -21.26 -27.59
CA ASP A 492 13.39 -22.17 -26.63
C ASP A 492 14.39 -23.12 -25.98
N VAL A 493 15.28 -23.71 -26.79
CA VAL A 493 16.32 -24.62 -26.31
C VAL A 493 17.26 -23.89 -25.36
N SER A 494 17.64 -22.66 -25.68
CA SER A 494 18.48 -21.83 -24.82
C SER A 494 17.77 -21.46 -23.51
N ALA A 495 16.47 -21.15 -23.56
CA ALA A 495 15.67 -20.82 -22.38
C ALA A 495 15.50 -22.05 -21.47
N PHE A 496 15.19 -23.22 -22.04
CA PHE A 496 15.10 -24.48 -21.30
C PHE A 496 16.43 -24.85 -20.62
N ILE A 497 17.56 -24.80 -21.32
CA ILE A 497 18.87 -25.10 -20.73
C ILE A 497 19.21 -24.13 -19.60
N SER A 498 18.85 -22.85 -19.75
CA SER A 498 19.08 -21.84 -18.71
C SER A 498 18.26 -22.14 -17.45
N ALA A 499 16.97 -22.47 -17.61
CA ALA A 499 16.10 -22.88 -16.52
C ALA A 499 16.58 -24.18 -15.85
N PHE A 500 16.90 -25.22 -16.65
CA PHE A 500 17.39 -26.51 -16.16
C PHE A 500 18.70 -26.37 -15.38
N SER A 501 19.60 -25.48 -15.81
CA SER A 501 20.89 -25.25 -15.15
C SER A 501 20.76 -24.39 -13.88
N ALA A 502 19.71 -23.57 -13.78
CA ALA A 502 19.43 -22.78 -12.58
C ALA A 502 18.94 -23.67 -11.42
N GLY A 503 18.36 -24.84 -11.72
CA GLY A 503 17.78 -25.74 -10.74
C GLY A 503 16.33 -25.36 -10.38
N CYS A 504 15.62 -26.28 -9.71
CA CYS A 504 14.37 -25.95 -9.04
C CYS A 504 14.67 -25.50 -7.59
N PRO A 505 14.03 -24.43 -7.10
CA PRO A 505 14.13 -24.02 -5.69
C PRO A 505 13.56 -25.04 -4.70
#